data_AF-A0A369NV39-F1
#
_entry.id   AF-A0A369NV39-F1
#
_cell.length_a   1.000
_cell.length_b   1.000
_cell.length_c   1.000
_cell.angle_alpha   90.00
_cell.angle_beta   90.00
_cell.angle_gamma   90.00
#
_symmetry.space_group_name_H-M   'P 1'
#
loop_
_entity.id
_entity.type
_entity.pdbx_description
1 polymer ?
#
loop_
_entity_poly.entity_id
_entity_poly.type
_entity_poly.pdbx_seq_one_letter_code
_entity_poly.pdbx_strand_id
1 'polypeptide(L)' 'MSRVFEDDFGWRARFDERPDGTVHGTVVTFDHQPIWDREFPDMETALAHFRLIYPNFQEVA' A
#
# COMPACT_ATOMS: atom_id res chain seq x y z
N MET A 1 -3.51 -12.14 -2.91
CA MET A 1 -3.49 -11.23 -4.08
C MET A 1 -2.66 -10.01 -3.72
N SER A 2 -1.96 -9.35 -4.65
CA SER A 2 -1.20 -8.13 -4.33
C SER A 2 -1.61 -6.96 -5.20
N ARG A 3 -1.55 -5.74 -4.65
CA ARG A 3 -1.77 -4.48 -5.36
C ARG A 3 -0.59 -3.55 -5.12
N VAL A 4 -0.16 -2.86 -6.18
CA VAL A 4 1.00 -1.96 -6.14
C VAL A 4 0.60 -0.59 -6.64
N PHE A 5 1.09 0.44 -5.97
CA PHE A 5 0.84 1.83 -6.30
C PHE A 5 2.15 2.61 -6.35
N GLU A 6 2.19 3.64 -7.19
CA GLU A 6 3.31 4.56 -7.30
C GLU A 6 2.84 6.01 -7.30
N ASP A 7 3.68 6.93 -6.81
CA ASP A 7 3.46 8.37 -6.93
C ASP A 7 4.49 9.04 -7.85
N ASP A 8 4.31 10.34 -8.07
CA ASP A 8 5.20 11.15 -8.92
C ASP A 8 6.62 11.29 -8.37
N PHE A 9 6.85 10.99 -7.09
CA PHE A 9 8.17 10.99 -6.45
C PHE A 9 8.89 9.64 -6.58
N GLY A 10 8.27 8.65 -7.21
CA GLY A 10 8.79 7.29 -7.34
C GLY A 10 8.69 6.48 -6.05
N TRP A 11 7.85 6.89 -5.10
CA TRP A 11 7.55 6.09 -3.92
C TRP A 11 6.63 4.94 -4.32
N ARG A 12 6.71 3.83 -3.59
CA ARG A 12 5.96 2.61 -3.88
C ARG A 12 5.16 2.19 -2.66
N ALA A 13 3.88 1.92 -2.88
CA ALA A 13 3.04 1.25 -1.90
C ALA A 13 2.68 -0.15 -2.38
N ARG A 14 2.69 -1.13 -1.47
CA ARG A 14 2.35 -2.51 -1.77
C ARG A 14 1.41 -3.05 -0.71
N PHE A 15 0.36 -3.71 -1.16
CA PHE A 15 -0.64 -4.37 -0.34
C PHE A 15 -0.71 -5.84 -0.71
N ASP A 16 -0.33 -6.72 0.22
CA ASP A 16 -0.36 -8.17 0.04
C ASP A 16 -1.45 -8.78 0.91
N GLU A 17 -2.44 -9.38 0.25
CA GLU A 17 -3.50 -10.16 0.90
C GLU A 17 -3.03 -11.58 1.20
N ARG A 18 -3.19 -11.98 2.46
CA ARG A 18 -2.81 -13.28 3.02
C ARG A 18 -3.97 -14.28 2.92
N PRO A 19 -3.69 -15.59 3.07
CA PRO A 19 -4.73 -16.64 2.97
C PRO A 19 -5.87 -16.52 3.99
N ASP A 20 -5.66 -15.83 5.11
CA ASP A 20 -6.67 -15.58 6.14
C ASP A 20 -7.54 -14.34 5.85
N GLY A 21 -7.32 -13.67 4.71
CA GLY A 21 -8.03 -12.46 4.28
C GLY A 21 -7.43 -11.15 4.80
N THR A 22 -6.46 -11.22 5.72
CA THR A 22 -5.77 -10.02 6.21
C THR A 22 -4.84 -9.44 5.15
N VAL A 23 -4.58 -8.13 5.22
CA VAL A 23 -3.73 -7.42 4.27
C VAL A 23 -2.57 -6.76 4.99
N HIS A 24 -1.36 -7.00 4.50
CA HIS A 24 -0.17 -6.27 4.90
C HIS A 24 0.10 -5.14 3.91
N GLY A 25 0.08 -3.90 4.37
CA GLY A 25 0.34 -2.70 3.59
C GLY A 25 1.67 -2.07 3.95
N THR A 26 2.47 -1.72 2.95
CA THR A 26 3.76 -1.03 3.12
C THR A 26 3.86 0.15 2.17
N VAL A 27 4.55 1.21 2.60
CA VAL A 27 4.99 2.31 1.74
C VAL A 27 6.48 2.50 1.91
N VAL A 28 7.19 2.51 0.78
CA VAL A 28 8.63 2.76 0.70
C VAL A 28 8.89 3.99 -0.17
N THR A 29 9.90 4.75 0.20
CA THR A 29 10.43 5.87 -0.61
C THR A 29 11.15 5.36 -1.85
N PHE A 30 11.52 6.26 -2.76
CA PHE A 30 12.27 5.92 -3.97
C PHE A 30 13.63 5.25 -3.68
N ASP A 31 14.23 5.52 -2.52
CA ASP A 31 15.47 4.90 -2.03
C ASP A 31 15.23 3.63 -1.19
N HIS A 32 14.01 3.07 -1.26
CA HIS A 32 13.57 1.85 -0.58
C HIS A 32 13.54 1.93 0.95
N GLN A 33 13.41 3.12 1.54
CA GLN A 33 13.22 3.25 2.98
C GLN A 33 11.74 3.05 3.35
N PRO A 34 11.41 2.13 4.27
CA PRO A 34 10.06 1.96 4.73
C PRO A 34 9.65 3.14 5.62
N ILE A 35 8.53 3.76 5.28
CA ILE A 35 7.96 4.89 6.04
C ILE A 35 6.58 4.57 6.62
N TRP A 36 5.99 3.47 6.18
CA TRP A 36 4.69 3.00 6.65
C TRP A 36 4.61 1.49 6.50
N ASP A 37 4.15 0.82 7.56
CA ASP A 37 3.99 -0.63 7.63
C ASP A 37 2.82 -0.93 8.57
N ARG A 38 1.75 -1.55 8.05
CA ARG A 38 0.51 -1.83 8.82
C ARG A 38 -0.22 -3.08 8.34
N GLU A 39 -0.97 -3.67 9.25
CA GLU A 39 -1.88 -4.79 8.96
C GLU A 39 -3.34 -4.32 9.00
N PHE A 40 -4.17 -4.91 8.14
CA PHE A 40 -5.58 -4.62 7.98
C PHE A 40 -6.42 -5.90 7.92
N PRO A 41 -7.69 -5.84 8.33
CA PRO A 41 -8.59 -6.99 8.27
C PRO A 41 -8.92 -7.42 6.83
N ASP A 42 -8.87 -6.49 5.86
CA ASP A 42 -9.22 -6.73 4.46
C ASP A 42 -8.63 -5.63 3.54
N MET A 43 -8.69 -5.88 2.22
CA MET A 43 -8.14 -4.99 1.19
C MET A 43 -8.92 -3.67 1.05
N GLU A 44 -10.23 -3.67 1.27
CA GLU A 44 -11.04 -2.46 1.16
C GLU A 44 -10.66 -1.47 2.26
N THR A 45 -10.58 -1.94 3.50
CA THR A 45 -10.16 -1.17 4.67
C THR A 45 -8.73 -0.63 4.49
N ALA A 46 -7.80 -1.47 4.01
CA ALA A 46 -6.42 -1.07 3.76
C ALA A 46 -6.34 0.11 2.76
N LEU A 47 -7.05 0.00 1.64
CA LEU A 47 -7.02 1.00 0.58
C LEU A 47 -7.78 2.28 0.94
N ALA A 48 -8.87 2.18 1.68
CA ALA A 48 -9.58 3.35 2.20
C ALA A 48 -8.67 4.17 3.13
N HIS A 49 -7.93 3.50 4.02
CA HIS A 49 -6.99 4.18 4.90
C HIS A 49 -5.79 4.76 4.14
N PHE A 50 -5.23 3.98 3.20
CA PHE A 50 -4.12 4.39 2.34
C PHE A 50 -4.44 5.65 1.53
N ARG A 51 -5.58 5.68 0.84
CA ARG A 51 -5.99 6.82 -0.02
C ARG A 51 -6.23 8.10 0.77
N LEU A 52 -6.59 8.00 2.05
CA LEU A 52 -6.73 9.16 2.94
C LEU A 52 -5.37 9.82 3.21
N ILE A 53 -4.31 9.01 3.40
CA ILE A 53 -2.98 9.48 3.79
C ILE A 53 -2.14 9.84 2.56
N TYR A 54 -2.26 9.05 1.48
CA TYR A 54 -1.44 9.12 0.28
C TYR A 54 -2.30 9.28 -0.99
N PRO A 55 -3.03 10.40 -1.14
CA PRO A 55 -4.05 10.55 -2.19
C PRO A 55 -3.49 10.57 -3.63
N ASN A 56 -2.20 10.84 -3.81
CA ASN A 56 -1.59 10.98 -5.14
C ASN A 56 -1.11 9.66 -5.74
N PHE A 57 -1.03 8.59 -4.94
CA PHE A 57 -0.58 7.29 -5.42
C PHE A 57 -1.58 6.69 -6.42
N GLN A 58 -1.08 6.23 -7.57
CA GLN A 58 -1.84 5.57 -8.62
C GLN A 58 -1.49 4.08 -8.70
N GLU A 59 -2.47 3.24 -8.99
CA GLU A 59 -2.24 1.81 -9.13
C GLU A 59 -1.51 1.51 -10.44
N VAL A 60 -0.48 0.65 -10.40
CA VAL A 60 0.40 0.37 -11.55
C VAL A 60 0.31 -1.05 -12.11
N ALA A 61 -0.59 -1.88 -11.56
CA ALA A 61 -0.91 -3.26 -11.95
C ALA A 61 0.14 -4.34 -11.62
#